data_AF-A0A945FCA8-F1
#
_entry.id   AF-A0A945FCA8-F1
#
_cell.length_a   1.000
_cell.length_b   1.000
_cell.length_c   1.000
_cell.angle_alpha   90.00
_cell.angle_beta   90.00
_cell.angle_gamma   90.00
#
_symmetry.space_group_name_H-M   'P 1'
#
loop_
_entity.id
_entity.type
_entity.pdbx_description
1 polymer ?
#
loop_
_entity_poly.entity_id
_entity_poly.type
_entity_poly.pdbx_seq_one_letter_code
_entity_poly.pdbx_strand_id
1 'polypeptide(L)'
;MKASFIAAINQICSEKNVGPDQVLDAIKQAIATAYRKDYGNKEQEIRVDLEEGRDEPVILLVKEVVEEVENENFEISLSEAKKIKSDVEEGDEITMDVTPEGYGRIAAQSAKQVILQKLQEAEKQSLYDMFKDREHELLTATVTKVEPNWVTLEIEGMTVSMPWREQIPGEHYYTGKRIRVYLDTVEQTGKGPQLRISRTHPNLVKKLLELEIPEVRNEDVEIRAIARDAGFRSKVAVSSNAPTIDPIGACVGQK
;
A
#
# COMPACT_ATOMS: atom_id res chain seq x y z
N MET A 1 18.12 -20.35 20.62
CA MET A 1 17.91 -20.54 19.18
C MET A 1 17.43 -19.22 18.62
N LYS A 2 18.27 -18.53 17.84
CA LYS A 2 17.81 -17.35 17.09
C LYS A 2 16.89 -17.88 15.98
N ALA A 3 15.69 -17.32 15.84
CA ALA A 3 14.81 -17.66 14.72
C ALA A 3 15.55 -17.34 13.42
N SER A 4 15.57 -18.29 12.48
CA SER A 4 16.14 -18.06 11.15
C SER A 4 15.46 -16.83 10.53
N PHE A 5 16.26 -15.92 9.97
CA PHE A 5 15.79 -14.68 9.35
C PHE A 5 14.67 -14.94 8.31
N ILE A 6 14.81 -16.03 7.55
CA ILE A 6 13.83 -16.46 6.55
C ILE A 6 12.53 -16.97 7.21
N ALA A 7 12.62 -17.67 8.33
CA ALA A 7 11.43 -18.13 9.06
C ALA A 7 10.60 -16.95 9.61
N ALA A 8 11.26 -15.89 10.09
CA ALA A 8 10.59 -14.67 10.52
C ALA A 8 9.92 -13.93 9.36
N ILE A 9 10.57 -13.86 8.19
CA ILE A 9 9.97 -13.29 6.97
C ILE A 9 8.73 -14.09 6.56
N ASN A 10 8.83 -15.42 6.51
CA ASN A 10 7.73 -16.30 6.14
C ASN A 10 6.52 -16.11 7.06
N GLN A 11 6.75 -15.98 8.37
CA GLN A 11 5.68 -15.71 9.33
C GLN A 11 4.99 -14.37 9.04
N ILE A 12 5.76 -13.28 8.89
CA ILE A 12 5.21 -11.94 8.63
C ILE A 12 4.46 -11.89 7.30
N CYS A 13 4.98 -12.57 6.27
CA CYS A 13 4.34 -12.67 4.96
C CYS A 13 3.01 -13.43 5.04
N SER A 14 2.96 -14.52 5.81
CA SER A 14 1.73 -15.29 6.03
C SER A 14 0.65 -14.49 6.77
N GLU A 15 1.02 -13.67 7.76
CA GLU A 15 0.07 -12.83 8.50
C GLU A 15 -0.55 -11.73 7.64
N LYS A 16 0.16 -11.28 6.60
CA LYS A 16 -0.20 -10.12 5.77
C LYS A 16 -0.61 -10.49 4.34
N ASN A 17 -0.81 -11.78 4.06
CA ASN A 17 -1.15 -12.31 2.73
C ASN A 17 -0.20 -11.83 1.62
N VAL A 18 1.10 -11.77 1.91
CA VAL A 18 2.14 -11.44 0.93
C VAL A 18 2.87 -12.71 0.54
N GLY A 19 3.17 -12.88 -0.75
CA GLY A 19 3.97 -14.02 -1.21
C GLY A 19 5.41 -13.92 -0.68
N PRO A 20 5.92 -14.92 0.07
CA PRO A 20 7.26 -14.87 0.65
C PRO A 20 8.34 -14.75 -0.43
N ASP A 21 8.18 -15.43 -1.56
CA ASP A 21 9.11 -15.39 -2.68
C ASP A 21 9.26 -13.97 -3.26
N GLN A 22 8.15 -13.24 -3.40
CA GLN A 22 8.17 -11.86 -3.89
C GLN A 22 8.92 -10.92 -2.94
N VAL A 23 8.84 -11.17 -1.63
CA VAL A 23 9.55 -10.39 -0.62
C VAL A 23 11.04 -10.74 -0.62
N LEU A 24 11.39 -12.03 -0.73
CA LEU A 24 12.77 -12.48 -0.81
C LEU A 24 13.47 -11.93 -2.05
N ASP A 25 12.82 -11.97 -3.22
CA ASP A 25 13.38 -11.40 -4.45
C ASP A 25 13.56 -9.89 -4.35
N ALA A 26 12.59 -9.18 -3.75
CA ALA A 26 12.71 -7.74 -3.51
C ALA A 26 13.89 -7.42 -2.57
N ILE A 27 14.11 -8.23 -1.52
CA ILE A 27 15.24 -8.07 -0.61
C ILE A 27 16.57 -8.30 -1.36
N LYS A 28 16.68 -9.37 -2.16
CA LYS A 28 17.87 -9.65 -2.98
C LYS A 28 18.21 -8.47 -3.90
N GLN A 29 17.23 -7.95 -4.61
CA GLN A 29 17.39 -6.80 -5.52
C GLN A 29 17.80 -5.53 -4.76
N ALA A 30 17.26 -5.30 -3.57
CA ALA A 30 17.58 -4.13 -2.79
C ALA A 30 18.98 -4.20 -2.18
N ILE A 31 19.41 -5.37 -1.72
CA ILE A 31 20.79 -5.60 -1.26
C ILE A 31 21.76 -5.40 -2.44
N ALA A 32 21.46 -5.95 -3.61
CA ALA A 32 22.26 -5.74 -4.82
C ALA A 32 22.38 -4.24 -5.17
N THR A 33 21.26 -3.52 -5.10
CA THR A 33 21.22 -2.07 -5.39
C THR A 33 22.00 -1.26 -4.35
N ALA A 34 21.91 -1.61 -3.06
CA ALA A 34 22.68 -1.00 -2.00
C ALA A 34 24.19 -1.24 -2.21
N TYR A 35 24.58 -2.45 -2.61
CA TYR A 35 25.96 -2.78 -2.88
C TYR A 35 26.52 -1.98 -4.06
N ARG A 36 25.78 -1.90 -5.18
CA ARG A 36 26.18 -1.06 -6.34
C ARG A 36 26.40 0.40 -5.98
N LYS A 37 25.68 0.90 -4.98
CA LYS A 37 25.80 2.29 -4.54
C LYS A 37 27.03 2.52 -3.65
N ASP A 38 27.35 1.55 -2.80
CA ASP A 38 28.37 1.72 -1.76
C ASP A 38 29.77 1.22 -2.20
N TYR A 39 29.83 0.16 -3.02
CA TYR A 39 31.09 -0.54 -3.35
C TYR A 39 31.30 -0.81 -4.85
N GLY A 40 30.23 -0.82 -5.65
CA GLY A 40 30.28 -1.20 -7.06
C GLY A 40 30.18 -0.05 -8.05
N ASN A 41 30.04 -0.42 -9.33
CA ASN A 41 29.59 0.46 -10.41
C ASN A 41 28.10 0.20 -10.71
N LYS A 42 27.36 1.22 -11.17
CA LYS A 42 25.92 1.11 -11.48
C LYS A 42 25.59 0.05 -12.52
N GLU A 43 26.55 -0.24 -13.40
CA GLU A 43 26.37 -1.13 -14.54
C GLU A 43 26.59 -2.60 -14.18
N GLN A 44 27.33 -2.91 -13.10
CA GLN A 44 27.66 -4.29 -12.74
C GLN A 44 26.42 -5.15 -12.45
N GLU A 45 26.41 -6.38 -12.97
CA GLU A 45 25.41 -7.38 -12.62
C GLU A 45 25.77 -8.03 -11.28
N ILE A 46 24.85 -7.91 -10.31
CA ILE A 46 25.05 -8.39 -8.95
C ILE A 46 23.87 -9.27 -8.59
N ARG A 47 24.18 -10.52 -8.28
CA ARG A 47 23.23 -11.49 -7.74
C ARG A 47 23.48 -11.61 -6.24
N VAL A 48 22.41 -11.61 -5.47
CA VAL A 48 22.47 -11.80 -4.03
C VAL A 48 21.87 -13.14 -3.71
N ASP A 49 22.65 -13.99 -3.07
CA ASP A 49 22.17 -15.26 -2.57
C ASP A 49 21.87 -15.17 -1.07
N LEU A 50 20.72 -15.72 -0.72
CA LEU A 50 20.13 -15.72 0.62
C LEU A 50 19.61 -17.14 0.85
N GLU A 51 20.51 -18.05 1.19
CA GLU A 51 20.19 -19.45 1.45
C GLU A 51 19.56 -19.67 2.83
N GLU A 52 18.67 -20.65 2.94
CA GLU A 52 18.16 -21.13 4.23
C GLU A 52 19.30 -21.74 5.07
N GLY A 53 19.70 -21.01 6.11
CA GLY A 53 20.72 -21.45 7.07
C GLY A 53 21.99 -20.60 7.10
N ARG A 54 22.17 -19.68 6.14
CA ARG A 54 23.19 -18.62 6.22
C ARG A 54 22.58 -17.36 6.82
N ASP A 55 23.19 -16.85 7.87
CA ASP A 55 22.77 -15.60 8.51
C ASP A 55 23.23 -14.35 7.72
N GLU A 56 24.21 -14.51 6.83
CA GLU A 56 24.78 -13.43 6.03
C GLU A 56 24.51 -13.63 4.53
N PRO A 57 24.05 -12.58 3.82
CA PRO A 57 23.85 -12.62 2.38
C PRO A 57 25.20 -12.71 1.66
N VAL A 58 25.27 -13.54 0.62
CA VAL A 58 26.44 -13.64 -0.26
C VAL A 58 26.19 -12.81 -1.50
N ILE A 59 27.16 -11.97 -1.83
CA ILE A 59 27.10 -11.06 -2.98
C ILE A 59 27.98 -11.62 -4.08
N LEU A 60 27.34 -11.96 -5.19
CA LEU A 60 27.97 -12.56 -6.36
C LEU A 60 28.01 -11.54 -7.48
N LEU A 61 29.22 -11.18 -7.92
CA LEU A 61 29.45 -10.41 -9.14
C LEU A 61 29.40 -11.38 -10.32
N VAL A 62 28.48 -11.13 -11.26
CA VAL A 62 28.33 -11.93 -12.48
C VAL A 62 29.19 -11.31 -13.56
N LYS A 63 29.99 -12.13 -14.24
CA LYS A 63 30.76 -11.75 -15.41
C LYS A 63 30.65 -12.78 -16.52
N GLU A 64 30.66 -12.31 -17.76
CA GLU A 64 30.75 -13.13 -18.97
C GLU A 64 32.22 -13.44 -19.30
N VAL A 65 32.48 -14.67 -19.71
CA VAL A 65 33.84 -15.12 -20.08
C VAL A 65 34.11 -14.86 -21.55
N VAL A 66 35.13 -14.06 -21.83
CA VAL A 66 35.53 -13.65 -23.20
C VAL A 66 37.03 -13.86 -23.43
N GLU A 67 37.46 -13.97 -24.68
CA GLU A 67 38.90 -13.99 -25.03
C GLU A 67 39.58 -12.63 -24.83
N GLU A 68 38.98 -11.55 -25.35
CA GLU A 68 39.45 -10.18 -25.20
C GLU A 68 38.43 -9.38 -24.39
N VAL A 69 38.87 -8.77 -23.28
CA VAL A 69 38.02 -7.97 -22.40
C VAL A 69 37.89 -6.55 -22.96
N GLU A 70 36.68 -6.18 -23.38
CA GLU A 70 36.31 -4.82 -23.78
C GLU A 70 35.72 -4.03 -22.59
N ASN A 71 34.98 -4.70 -21.70
CA ASN A 71 34.36 -4.07 -20.54
C ASN A 71 34.60 -4.83 -19.22
N GLU A 72 35.59 -4.37 -18.44
CA GLU A 72 35.97 -4.98 -17.15
C GLU A 72 34.83 -5.09 -16.13
N ASN A 73 33.74 -4.33 -16.27
CA ASN A 73 32.59 -4.43 -15.35
C ASN A 73 31.73 -5.67 -15.59
N PHE A 74 31.69 -6.17 -16.83
CA PHE A 74 30.84 -7.29 -17.23
C PHE A 74 31.64 -8.50 -17.69
N GLU A 75 32.90 -8.32 -18.07
CA GLU A 75 33.69 -9.35 -18.73
C GLU A 75 34.90 -9.77 -17.90
N ILE A 76 35.30 -11.03 -18.08
CA ILE A 76 36.51 -11.62 -17.52
C ILE A 76 37.21 -12.47 -18.58
N SER A 77 38.55 -12.40 -18.60
CA SER A 77 39.30 -13.21 -19.57
C SER A 77 39.16 -14.71 -19.26
N LEU A 78 39.13 -15.54 -20.30
CA LEU A 78 39.14 -17.00 -20.17
C LEU A 78 40.28 -17.51 -19.25
N SER A 79 41.43 -16.83 -19.29
CA SER A 79 42.60 -17.16 -18.47
C SER A 79 42.38 -16.94 -16.98
N GLU A 80 41.58 -15.94 -16.60
CA GLU A 80 41.24 -15.62 -15.22
C GLU A 80 40.03 -16.42 -14.75
N ALA A 81 39.02 -16.60 -15.60
CA ALA A 81 37.87 -17.45 -15.32
C ALA A 81 38.30 -18.88 -14.96
N LYS A 82 39.27 -19.44 -15.72
CA LYS A 82 39.84 -20.78 -15.47
C LYS A 82 40.55 -20.93 -14.12
N LYS A 83 41.01 -19.84 -13.49
CA LYS A 83 41.61 -19.88 -12.14
C LYS A 83 40.55 -20.05 -11.06
N ILE A 84 39.33 -19.58 -11.31
CA ILE A 84 38.22 -19.61 -10.35
C ILE A 84 37.45 -20.93 -10.51
N LYS A 85 37.21 -21.35 -11.75
CA LYS A 85 36.54 -22.61 -12.07
C LYS A 85 37.18 -23.20 -13.33
N SER A 86 37.63 -24.45 -13.25
CA SER A 86 38.42 -25.08 -14.33
C SER A 86 37.63 -25.42 -15.59
N ASP A 87 36.31 -25.60 -15.44
CA ASP A 87 35.43 -26.17 -16.46
C ASP A 87 34.63 -25.10 -17.23
N VAL A 88 35.22 -23.91 -17.42
CA VAL A 88 34.54 -22.75 -18.00
C VAL A 88 35.00 -22.52 -19.44
N GLU A 89 34.04 -22.33 -20.33
CA GLU A 89 34.25 -22.06 -21.76
C GLU A 89 33.97 -20.59 -22.08
N GLU A 90 34.34 -20.16 -23.29
CA GLU A 90 34.03 -18.82 -23.76
C GLU A 90 32.52 -18.67 -23.98
N GLY A 91 31.94 -17.55 -23.52
CA GLY A 91 30.50 -17.30 -23.53
C GLY A 91 29.75 -17.79 -22.28
N ASP A 92 30.44 -18.42 -21.32
CA ASP A 92 29.83 -18.80 -20.04
C ASP A 92 29.72 -17.61 -19.06
N GLU A 93 28.73 -17.67 -18.16
CA GLU A 93 28.66 -16.77 -17.00
C GLU A 93 29.42 -17.36 -15.80
N ILE A 94 30.30 -16.57 -15.19
CA ILE A 94 30.95 -16.89 -13.93
C ILE A 94 30.51 -15.92 -12.82
N THR A 95 30.29 -16.48 -11.63
CA THR A 95 29.97 -15.72 -10.43
C THR A 95 31.17 -15.66 -9.50
N MET A 96 31.55 -14.47 -9.05
CA MET A 96 32.62 -14.25 -8.08
C MET A 96 32.05 -13.70 -6.77
N ASP A 97 32.43 -14.29 -5.64
CA ASP A 97 32.06 -13.77 -4.33
C ASP A 97 32.86 -12.49 -4.04
N VAL A 98 32.14 -11.38 -3.89
CA VAL A 98 32.69 -10.04 -3.63
C VAL A 98 32.16 -9.46 -2.32
N THR A 99 31.69 -10.32 -1.42
CA THR A 99 31.08 -9.93 -0.14
C THR A 99 32.10 -9.27 0.77
N PRO A 100 31.95 -7.97 1.11
CA PRO A 100 32.85 -7.27 2.02
C PRO A 100 32.64 -7.76 3.46
N GLU A 101 33.70 -7.77 4.26
CA GLU A 101 33.59 -8.12 5.67
C GLU A 101 32.62 -7.16 6.40
N GLY A 102 31.65 -7.72 7.12
CA GLY A 102 30.67 -6.95 7.89
C GLY A 102 29.53 -6.31 7.06
N TYR A 103 29.42 -6.61 5.76
CA TYR A 103 28.35 -6.09 4.91
C TYR A 103 26.94 -6.54 5.34
N GLY A 104 26.84 -7.59 6.16
CA GLY A 104 25.58 -8.08 6.72
C GLY A 104 24.75 -7.01 7.43
N ARG A 105 25.37 -6.00 8.07
CA ARG A 105 24.62 -4.91 8.73
C ARG A 105 23.89 -4.00 7.74
N ILE A 106 24.55 -3.63 6.65
CA ILE A 106 23.97 -2.77 5.61
C ILE A 106 22.85 -3.54 4.91
N ALA A 107 23.11 -4.80 4.58
CA ALA A 107 22.11 -5.68 3.98
C ALA A 107 20.87 -5.86 4.88
N ALA A 108 21.04 -6.05 6.18
CA ALA A 108 19.94 -6.15 7.14
C ALA A 108 19.10 -4.86 7.21
N GLN A 109 19.75 -3.68 7.15
CA GLN A 109 19.04 -2.40 7.15
C GLN A 109 18.23 -2.20 5.85
N SER A 110 18.82 -2.51 4.70
CA SER A 110 18.15 -2.46 3.40
C SER A 110 16.99 -3.45 3.34
N ALA A 111 17.19 -4.69 3.80
CA ALA A 111 16.15 -5.71 3.88
C ALA A 111 14.97 -5.23 4.75
N LYS A 112 15.22 -4.66 5.93
CA LYS A 112 14.17 -4.10 6.79
C LYS A 112 13.34 -3.05 6.05
N GLN A 113 14.00 -2.14 5.34
CA GLN A 113 13.30 -1.07 4.60
C GLN A 113 12.41 -1.65 3.50
N VAL A 114 12.90 -2.65 2.77
CA VAL A 114 12.18 -3.29 1.67
C VAL A 114 11.01 -4.11 2.18
N ILE A 115 11.18 -4.84 3.27
CA ILE A 115 10.09 -5.57 3.93
C ILE A 115 8.99 -4.59 4.32
N LEU A 116 9.33 -3.49 5.00
CA LEU A 116 8.35 -2.47 5.37
C LEU A 116 7.63 -1.87 4.15
N GLN A 117 8.36 -1.63 3.07
CA GLN A 117 7.77 -1.12 1.83
C GLN A 117 6.81 -2.15 1.19
N LYS A 118 7.22 -3.41 1.07
CA LYS A 118 6.39 -4.48 0.49
C LYS A 118 5.14 -4.75 1.31
N LEU A 119 5.25 -4.69 2.63
CA LEU A 119 4.10 -4.78 3.54
C LEU A 119 3.12 -3.62 3.31
N GLN A 120 3.61 -2.39 3.19
CA GLN A 120 2.77 -1.23 2.90
C GLN A 120 2.12 -1.31 1.50
N GLU A 121 2.84 -1.82 0.50
CA GLU A 121 2.30 -2.04 -0.85
C GLU A 121 1.18 -3.08 -0.84
N ALA A 122 1.36 -4.19 -0.11
CA ALA A 122 0.34 -5.21 0.04
C ALA A 122 -0.90 -4.71 0.79
N GLU A 123 -0.72 -3.95 1.88
CA GLU A 123 -1.84 -3.33 2.60
C GLU A 123 -2.63 -2.38 1.69
N LYS A 124 -1.95 -1.57 0.89
CA LYS A 124 -2.60 -0.67 -0.09
C LYS A 124 -3.34 -1.45 -1.17
N GLN A 125 -2.74 -2.50 -1.71
CA GLN A 125 -3.38 -3.33 -2.73
C GLN A 125 -4.65 -3.98 -2.18
N SER A 126 -4.58 -4.52 -0.97
CA SER A 126 -5.75 -5.09 -0.28
C SER A 126 -6.85 -4.05 -0.06
N LEU A 127 -6.49 -2.81 0.32
CA LEU A 127 -7.43 -1.69 0.41
C LEU A 127 -8.12 -1.42 -0.95
N TYR A 128 -7.37 -1.40 -2.06
CA TYR A 128 -7.98 -1.21 -3.38
C TYR A 128 -8.97 -2.33 -3.72
N ASP A 129 -8.57 -3.58 -3.51
CA ASP A 129 -9.41 -4.73 -3.84
C ASP A 129 -10.68 -4.81 -2.98
N MET A 130 -10.64 -4.32 -1.75
CA MET A 130 -11.82 -4.25 -0.87
C MET A 130 -12.82 -3.14 -1.26
N PHE A 131 -12.34 -2.00 -1.75
CA PHE A 131 -13.17 -0.80 -1.93
C PHE A 131 -13.46 -0.42 -3.39
N LYS A 132 -12.81 -1.04 -4.38
CA LYS A 132 -13.02 -0.73 -5.81
C LYS A 132 -14.47 -0.84 -6.27
N ASP A 133 -15.25 -1.77 -5.71
CA ASP A 133 -16.66 -2.00 -6.08
C ASP A 133 -17.64 -1.29 -5.13
N ARG A 134 -17.14 -0.51 -4.16
CA ARG A 134 -17.90 0.12 -3.07
C ARG A 134 -17.89 1.65 -3.13
N GLU A 135 -17.65 2.21 -4.30
CA GLU A 135 -17.69 3.65 -4.50
C GLU A 135 -19.08 4.23 -4.17
N HIS A 136 -19.11 5.47 -3.71
CA HIS A 136 -20.34 6.18 -3.33
C HIS A 136 -21.11 5.56 -2.14
N GLU A 137 -20.44 4.75 -1.32
CA GLU A 137 -21.01 4.12 -0.12
C GLU A 137 -20.79 4.97 1.16
N LEU A 138 -21.67 4.75 2.14
CA LEU A 138 -21.52 5.28 3.50
C LEU A 138 -20.76 4.28 4.37
N LEU A 139 -19.54 4.62 4.76
CA LEU A 139 -18.68 3.77 5.57
C LEU A 139 -18.68 4.23 7.02
N THR A 140 -18.52 3.28 7.94
CA THR A 140 -18.30 3.57 9.36
C THR A 140 -16.80 3.53 9.65
N ALA A 141 -16.28 4.63 10.19
CA ALA A 141 -14.88 4.82 10.49
C ALA A 141 -14.68 5.10 11.98
N THR A 142 -13.55 4.66 12.53
CA THR A 142 -13.11 5.00 13.89
C THR A 142 -11.91 5.92 13.81
N VAL A 143 -11.96 7.06 14.51
CA VAL A 143 -10.83 7.99 14.58
C VAL A 143 -9.70 7.38 15.38
N THR A 144 -8.52 7.22 14.79
CA THR A 144 -7.33 6.70 15.48
C THR A 144 -6.43 7.84 15.92
N LYS A 145 -6.13 8.78 15.01
CA LYS A 145 -5.23 9.90 15.26
C LYS A 145 -5.82 11.20 14.70
N VAL A 146 -5.65 12.28 15.43
CA VAL A 146 -6.07 13.63 15.02
C VAL A 146 -4.82 14.50 14.91
N GLU A 147 -4.57 15.02 13.71
CA GLU A 147 -3.51 15.98 13.42
C GLU A 147 -4.13 17.29 12.90
N PRO A 148 -3.40 18.43 12.88
CA PRO A 148 -3.98 19.71 12.49
C PRO A 148 -4.60 19.75 11.08
N ASN A 149 -4.02 19.00 10.13
CA ASN A 149 -4.45 19.02 8.72
C ASN A 149 -5.09 17.70 8.26
N TRP A 150 -4.97 16.64 9.05
CA TRP A 150 -5.37 15.28 8.68
C TRP A 150 -5.98 14.57 9.88
N VAL A 151 -7.04 13.81 9.64
CA VAL A 151 -7.59 12.88 10.62
C VAL A 151 -7.37 11.47 10.09
N THR A 152 -6.66 10.65 10.84
CA THR A 152 -6.48 9.24 10.53
C THR A 152 -7.67 8.46 11.06
N LEU A 153 -8.24 7.66 10.18
CA LEU A 153 -9.43 6.87 10.37
C LEU A 153 -9.11 5.40 10.09
N GLU A 154 -9.78 4.53 10.83
CA GLU A 154 -9.76 3.09 10.59
C GLU A 154 -11.12 2.65 10.07
N ILE A 155 -11.13 2.00 8.91
CA ILE A 155 -12.33 1.49 8.23
C ILE A 155 -12.08 0.02 7.92
N GLU A 156 -12.86 -0.87 8.54
CA GLU A 156 -12.76 -2.33 8.31
C GLU A 156 -11.32 -2.88 8.48
N GLY A 157 -10.55 -2.33 9.43
CA GLY A 157 -9.15 -2.70 9.69
C GLY A 157 -8.12 -2.00 8.81
N MET A 158 -8.55 -1.20 7.83
CA MET A 158 -7.68 -0.42 6.95
C MET A 158 -7.51 1.01 7.47
N THR A 159 -6.29 1.53 7.40
CA THR A 159 -5.96 2.89 7.82
C THR A 159 -6.08 3.87 6.64
N VAL A 160 -6.88 4.92 6.82
CA VAL A 160 -7.18 5.93 5.79
C VAL A 160 -7.04 7.32 6.39
N SER A 161 -6.62 8.30 5.60
CA SER A 161 -6.52 9.69 6.05
C SER A 161 -7.60 10.57 5.41
N MET A 162 -8.22 11.43 6.21
CA MET A 162 -9.17 12.44 5.77
C MET A 162 -8.56 13.84 5.91
N PRO A 163 -8.33 14.58 4.81
CA PRO A 163 -7.77 15.92 4.86
C PRO A 163 -8.76 16.93 5.44
N TRP A 164 -8.25 18.07 5.93
CA TRP A 164 -9.06 19.14 6.52
C TRP A 164 -10.18 19.68 5.63
N ARG A 165 -10.02 19.67 4.30
CA ARG A 165 -11.05 20.11 3.33
C ARG A 165 -12.28 19.21 3.32
N GLU A 166 -12.08 17.95 3.70
CA GLU A 166 -13.12 16.93 3.73
C GLU A 166 -13.75 16.78 5.13
N GLN A 167 -13.25 17.54 6.10
CA GLN A 167 -13.77 17.61 7.47
C GLN A 167 -14.88 18.65 7.57
N ILE A 168 -15.86 18.38 8.42
CA ILE A 168 -16.94 19.34 8.69
C ILE A 168 -16.37 20.48 9.54
N PRO A 169 -16.44 21.75 9.09
CA PRO A 169 -16.01 22.88 9.91
C PRO A 169 -16.73 22.91 11.26
N GLY A 170 -15.96 23.02 12.34
CA GLY A 170 -16.50 23.04 13.72
C GLY A 170 -16.81 21.66 14.31
N GLU A 171 -16.67 20.56 13.57
CA GLU A 171 -16.80 19.22 14.13
C GLU A 171 -15.54 18.83 14.92
N HIS A 172 -15.71 18.42 16.18
CA HIS A 172 -14.61 17.92 17.00
C HIS A 172 -14.35 16.43 16.73
N TYR A 173 -13.12 16.11 16.33
CA TYR A 173 -12.60 14.75 16.21
C TYR A 173 -11.73 14.42 17.42
N TYR A 174 -11.88 13.22 17.98
CA TYR A 174 -11.05 12.70 19.06
C TYR A 174 -10.84 11.21 18.85
N THR A 175 -9.70 10.69 19.31
CA THR A 175 -9.36 9.27 19.20
C THR A 175 -10.44 8.38 19.84
N GLY A 176 -10.82 7.32 19.13
CA GLY A 176 -11.91 6.40 19.49
C GLY A 176 -13.30 6.84 19.03
N LYS A 177 -13.48 8.07 18.53
CA LYS A 177 -14.78 8.54 18.01
C LYS A 177 -15.16 7.72 16.78
N ARG A 178 -16.35 7.11 16.80
CA ARG A 178 -16.95 6.50 15.60
C ARG A 178 -17.68 7.57 14.80
N ILE A 179 -17.37 7.66 13.52
CA ILE A 179 -17.97 8.63 12.58
C ILE A 179 -18.37 7.92 11.30
N ARG A 180 -19.36 8.45 10.59
CA ARG A 180 -19.73 7.97 9.25
C ARG A 180 -19.09 8.82 8.17
N VAL A 181 -18.43 8.23 7.20
CA VAL A 181 -17.78 8.95 6.10
C VAL A 181 -18.38 8.50 4.78
N TYR A 182 -18.44 9.40 3.81
CA TYR A 182 -18.84 9.09 2.46
C TYR A 182 -17.60 8.72 1.65
N LEU A 183 -17.57 7.54 1.04
CA LEU A 183 -16.55 7.17 0.08
C LEU A 183 -16.93 7.78 -1.27
N ASP A 184 -16.20 8.79 -1.72
CA ASP A 184 -16.45 9.42 -3.01
C ASP A 184 -15.97 8.52 -4.14
N THR A 185 -14.66 8.26 -4.19
CA THR A 185 -14.00 7.47 -5.23
C THR A 185 -12.76 6.75 -4.68
N VAL A 186 -12.33 5.70 -5.36
CA VAL A 186 -11.06 5.00 -5.09
C VAL A 186 -10.04 5.40 -6.15
N GLU A 187 -9.10 6.29 -5.80
CA GLU A 187 -8.12 6.83 -6.73
C GLU A 187 -6.81 6.04 -6.67
N GLN A 188 -6.29 5.62 -7.82
CA GLN A 188 -4.97 5.01 -7.91
C GLN A 188 -3.92 6.09 -8.20
N THR A 189 -3.18 6.50 -7.16
CA THR A 189 -2.14 7.53 -7.28
C THR A 189 -0.76 6.89 -7.48
N GLY A 190 0.25 7.67 -7.91
CA GLY A 190 1.63 7.18 -7.98
C GLY A 190 2.23 6.74 -6.63
N LYS A 191 1.56 7.04 -5.51
CA LYS A 191 1.92 6.56 -4.16
C LYS A 191 1.09 5.35 -3.71
N GLY A 192 0.27 4.78 -4.61
CA GLY A 192 -0.66 3.70 -4.37
C GLY A 192 -2.12 4.14 -4.33
N PRO A 193 -3.04 3.18 -4.19
CA PRO A 193 -4.48 3.45 -4.05
C PRO A 193 -4.77 4.24 -2.77
N GLN A 194 -5.66 5.21 -2.91
CA GLN A 194 -6.15 6.06 -1.83
C GLN A 194 -7.66 6.17 -1.91
N LEU A 195 -8.33 6.05 -0.75
CA LEU A 195 -9.77 6.29 -0.67
C LEU A 195 -10.01 7.80 -0.52
N ARG A 196 -10.75 8.38 -1.46
CA ARG A 196 -11.25 9.74 -1.31
C ARG A 196 -12.48 9.71 -0.41
N ILE A 197 -12.28 9.94 0.87
CA ILE A 197 -13.35 9.97 1.87
C ILE A 197 -13.70 11.40 2.27
N SER A 198 -15.00 11.65 2.44
CA SER A 198 -15.53 12.97 2.73
C SER A 198 -16.60 12.96 3.81
N ARG A 199 -16.61 14.00 4.66
CA ARG A 199 -17.75 14.36 5.49
C ARG A 199 -18.47 15.62 5.05
N THR A 200 -17.89 16.39 4.14
CA THR A 200 -18.49 17.63 3.59
C THR A 200 -19.36 17.35 2.36
N HIS A 201 -19.13 16.25 1.64
CA HIS A 201 -19.81 15.93 0.38
C HIS A 201 -21.35 15.88 0.51
N PRO A 202 -22.13 16.48 -0.42
CA PRO A 202 -23.59 16.48 -0.35
C PRO A 202 -24.22 15.08 -0.26
N ASN A 203 -23.64 14.09 -0.96
CA ASN A 203 -24.16 12.72 -0.95
C ASN A 203 -24.02 12.01 0.41
N LEU A 204 -23.20 12.52 1.34
CA LEU A 204 -23.22 12.01 2.72
C LEU A 204 -24.64 12.17 3.31
N VAL A 205 -25.26 13.33 3.12
CA VAL A 205 -26.62 13.58 3.63
C VAL A 205 -27.63 12.70 2.91
N LYS A 206 -27.49 12.52 1.59
CA LYS A 206 -28.31 11.59 0.81
C LYS A 206 -28.30 10.18 1.41
N LYS A 207 -27.10 9.63 1.61
CA LYS A 207 -26.89 8.28 2.16
C LYS A 207 -27.35 8.16 3.62
N LEU A 208 -27.20 9.22 4.41
CA LEU A 208 -27.74 9.25 5.77
C LEU A 208 -29.27 9.22 5.78
N LEU A 209 -29.93 9.93 4.86
CA LEU A 209 -31.39 9.90 4.71
C LEU A 209 -31.87 8.53 4.22
N GLU A 210 -31.19 7.92 3.23
CA GLU A 210 -31.48 6.55 2.78
C GLU A 210 -31.36 5.52 3.93
N LEU A 211 -30.45 5.75 4.86
CA LEU A 211 -30.30 4.87 6.02
C LEU A 211 -31.38 5.11 7.08
N GLU A 212 -31.77 6.36 7.33
CA GLU A 212 -32.72 6.68 8.41
C GLU A 212 -34.19 6.52 7.98
N ILE A 213 -34.50 6.82 6.71
CA ILE A 213 -35.87 6.91 6.20
C ILE A 213 -36.14 5.73 5.25
N PRO A 214 -36.98 4.75 5.65
CA PRO A 214 -37.31 3.59 4.82
C PRO A 214 -37.90 3.94 3.45
N GLU A 215 -38.73 4.98 3.39
CA GLU A 215 -39.39 5.45 2.16
C GLU A 215 -38.37 5.96 1.13
N VAL A 216 -37.26 6.56 1.58
CA VAL A 216 -36.17 6.98 0.69
C VAL A 216 -35.38 5.76 0.21
N ARG A 217 -35.20 4.75 1.07
CA ARG A 217 -34.51 3.50 0.71
C ARG A 217 -35.28 2.66 -0.30
N ASN A 218 -36.61 2.63 -0.18
CA ASN A 218 -37.50 1.88 -1.06
C ASN A 218 -37.84 2.63 -2.36
N GLU A 219 -37.27 3.82 -2.56
CA GLU A 219 -37.53 4.69 -3.72
C GLU A 219 -38.99 5.22 -3.79
N ASP A 220 -39.76 5.11 -2.71
CA ASP A 220 -41.09 5.73 -2.57
C ASP A 220 -40.99 7.27 -2.48
N VAL A 221 -39.89 7.75 -1.90
CA VAL A 221 -39.53 9.17 -1.82
C VAL A 221 -38.17 9.38 -2.48
N GLU A 222 -38.15 10.14 -3.57
CA GLU A 222 -36.96 10.49 -4.32
C GLU A 222 -36.36 11.81 -3.84
N ILE A 223 -35.04 11.82 -3.57
CA ILE A 223 -34.28 13.04 -3.31
C ILE A 223 -33.89 13.68 -4.65
N ARG A 224 -34.54 14.79 -5.00
CA ARG A 224 -34.35 15.52 -6.27
C ARG A 224 -33.09 16.38 -6.28
N ALA A 225 -32.80 17.06 -5.16
CA ALA A 225 -31.65 17.95 -5.05
C ALA A 225 -31.22 18.13 -3.60
N ILE A 226 -29.91 18.33 -3.41
CA ILE A 226 -29.31 18.66 -2.12
C ILE A 226 -28.40 19.87 -2.30
N ALA A 227 -28.64 20.91 -1.51
CA ALA A 227 -27.71 22.04 -1.35
C ALA A 227 -27.18 22.03 0.09
N ARG A 228 -25.85 21.92 0.23
CA ARG A 228 -25.20 21.69 1.53
C ARG A 228 -24.08 22.69 1.79
N ASP A 229 -24.22 23.43 2.88
CA ASP A 229 -23.14 24.17 3.54
C ASP A 229 -22.70 23.34 4.76
N ALA A 230 -21.63 22.55 4.61
CA ALA A 230 -21.18 21.61 5.64
C ALA A 230 -20.88 22.32 6.97
N GLY A 231 -21.44 21.80 8.07
CA GLY A 231 -21.31 22.39 9.41
C GLY A 231 -22.28 23.53 9.71
N PHE A 232 -23.08 23.96 8.72
CA PHE A 232 -24.03 25.07 8.89
C PHE A 232 -25.47 24.67 8.56
N ARG A 233 -25.78 24.36 7.29
CA ARG A 233 -27.15 24.02 6.86
C ARG A 233 -27.16 23.09 5.66
N SER A 234 -28.18 22.25 5.56
CA SER A 234 -28.49 21.48 4.36
C SER A 234 -29.94 21.69 3.98
N LYS A 235 -30.20 21.96 2.70
CA LYS A 235 -31.54 22.00 2.11
C LYS A 235 -31.68 20.82 1.17
N VAL A 236 -32.77 20.07 1.34
CA VAL A 236 -33.04 18.85 0.58
C VAL A 236 -34.42 19.01 -0.07
N ALA A 237 -34.49 18.79 -1.37
CA ALA A 237 -35.74 18.73 -2.12
C ALA A 237 -36.13 17.27 -2.32
N VAL A 238 -37.34 16.91 -1.91
CA VAL A 238 -37.87 15.56 -1.98
C VAL A 238 -39.19 15.54 -2.76
N SER A 239 -39.45 14.45 -3.47
CA SER A 239 -40.68 14.20 -4.21
C SER A 239 -41.12 12.77 -3.91
N SER A 240 -42.42 12.52 -3.79
CA SER A 240 -42.90 11.14 -3.69
C SER A 240 -43.22 10.57 -5.06
N ASN A 241 -42.89 9.29 -5.26
CA ASN A 241 -43.31 8.47 -6.39
C ASN A 241 -44.65 7.77 -6.10
N ALA A 242 -44.99 7.60 -4.82
CA ALA A 242 -46.23 6.98 -4.37
C ALA A 242 -47.26 8.06 -3.99
N PRO A 243 -48.44 8.11 -4.64
CA PRO A 243 -49.43 9.17 -4.39
C PRO A 243 -50.01 9.18 -2.97
N THR A 244 -49.84 8.10 -2.22
CA THR A 244 -50.32 7.97 -0.83
C THR A 244 -49.30 8.43 0.22
N ILE A 245 -48.06 8.73 -0.16
CA ILE A 245 -46.97 9.06 0.77
C ILE A 245 -46.68 10.56 0.70
N ASP A 246 -46.77 11.24 1.86
CA ASP A 246 -46.28 12.61 1.98
C ASP A 246 -44.75 12.60 2.14
N PRO A 247 -43.98 13.12 1.17
CA PRO A 247 -42.52 13.06 1.23
C PRO A 247 -41.94 13.92 2.37
N ILE A 248 -42.60 15.00 2.78
CA ILE A 248 -42.12 15.83 3.89
C ILE A 248 -42.39 15.12 5.21
N GLY A 249 -43.61 14.61 5.39
CA GLY A 249 -43.99 13.82 6.56
C GLY A 249 -43.10 12.60 6.78
N ALA A 250 -42.80 11.85 5.71
CA ALA A 250 -41.91 10.70 5.75
C ALA A 250 -40.49 11.07 6.18
N CYS A 251 -39.93 12.17 5.66
CA CYS A 251 -38.57 12.59 6.01
C CYS A 251 -38.42 13.21 7.41
N VAL A 252 -39.48 13.80 7.97
CA VAL A 252 -39.44 14.44 9.29
C VAL A 252 -39.76 13.43 10.41
N GLY A 253 -40.62 12.44 10.14
CA GLY A 253 -41.06 11.47 11.13
C GLY A 253 -42.04 12.06 12.17
N GLN A 254 -42.37 11.26 13.18
CA GLN A 254 -43.16 11.72 14.33
C GLN A 254 -42.28 12.54 15.28
N LYS A 255 -42.81 13.67 15.77
CA LYS A 255 -42.13 14.55 16.73
C LYS A 255 -42.08 13.99 18.14
#